data_AF-A0AAU8JP18-F1
#
_entry.id   AF-A0AAU8JP18-F1
#
_cell.length_a   1.000
_cell.length_b   1.000
_cell.length_c   1.000
_cell.angle_alpha   90.00
_cell.angle_beta   90.00
_cell.angle_gamma   90.00
#
_symmetry.space_group_name_H-M   'P 1'
#
loop_
_entity.id
_entity.type
_entity.pdbx_description
1 polymer ?
#
loop_
_entity_poly.entity_id
_entity_poly.type
_entity_poly.pdbx_seq_one_letter_code
_entity_poly.pdbx_strand_id
1 'polypeptide(L)'
;MHPEFADPVPSARPTVRLLQWATTSAEHSFCWLVEGPDPDAWPVFARTDADEPWEGLDGSSTEFIHRMLTDPLHPYSLAEYFASHWFTSYREVRQAQEAFRDEYHPRP
;
A
#
# COMPACT_ATOMS: atom_id res chain seq x y z
N MET A 1 36.66 37.41 -24.44
CA MET A 1 36.73 35.99 -24.07
C MET A 1 36.04 35.86 -22.71
N HIS A 2 34.75 35.53 -22.69
CA HIS A 2 33.96 35.30 -21.48
C HIS A 2 33.00 34.13 -21.76
N PRO A 3 33.13 32.98 -21.09
CA PRO A 3 32.08 31.96 -21.12
C PRO A 3 31.20 32.15 -19.88
N GLU A 4 30.00 32.69 -20.07
CA GLU A 4 29.03 32.87 -18.97
C GLU A 4 27.60 32.50 -19.41
N PHE A 5 27.41 31.35 -20.08
CA PHE A 5 26.09 30.77 -20.28
C PHE A 5 26.20 29.25 -20.36
N ALA A 6 26.61 28.62 -19.26
CA ALA A 6 26.21 27.24 -19.02
C ALA A 6 24.92 27.33 -18.19
N ASP A 7 23.78 27.10 -18.82
CA ASP A 7 22.53 26.87 -18.10
C ASP A 7 22.78 25.82 -17.01
N PRO A 8 22.24 25.99 -15.79
CA PRO A 8 22.27 24.91 -14.82
C PRO A 8 21.54 23.72 -15.44
N VAL A 9 22.26 22.59 -15.58
CA VAL A 9 21.70 21.31 -16.00
C VAL A 9 20.44 21.08 -15.18
N PRO A 10 19.26 20.85 -15.80
CA PRO A 10 18.03 20.65 -15.06
C PRO A 10 18.25 19.52 -14.06
N SER A 11 18.12 19.88 -12.78
CA SER A 11 18.30 19.01 -11.63
C SER A 11 17.65 17.67 -11.90
N ALA A 12 18.40 16.58 -11.71
CA ALA A 12 17.95 15.21 -11.94
C ALA A 12 16.50 15.08 -11.48
N ARG A 13 15.61 14.61 -12.37
CA ARG A 13 14.20 14.37 -12.04
C ARG A 13 14.18 13.67 -10.68
N PRO A 14 13.41 14.15 -9.68
CA PRO A 14 13.32 13.44 -8.42
C PRO A 14 12.92 12.00 -8.78
N THR A 15 13.79 11.05 -8.43
CA THR A 15 13.47 9.65 -8.64
C THR A 15 12.37 9.37 -7.63
N VAL A 16 11.12 9.37 -8.08
CA VAL A 16 10.00 9.01 -7.24
C VAL A 16 10.24 7.57 -6.79
N ARG A 17 10.32 7.35 -5.48
CA ARG A 17 10.58 6.03 -4.90
C ARG A 17 9.28 5.55 -4.27
N LEU A 18 8.51 4.80 -5.04
CA LEU A 18 7.31 4.13 -4.53
C LEU A 18 7.69 2.76 -3.97
N LEU A 19 7.34 2.52 -2.72
CA LEU A 19 7.48 1.22 -2.06
C LEU A 19 6.10 0.62 -1.83
N GLN A 20 5.76 -0.41 -2.61
CA GLN A 20 4.49 -1.11 -2.48
C GLN A 20 4.48 -1.96 -1.20
N TRP A 21 3.42 -1.83 -0.40
CA TRP A 21 3.29 -2.53 0.88
C TRP A 21 2.00 -3.36 1.00
N ALA A 22 0.98 -3.10 0.17
CA ALA A 22 -0.22 -3.93 0.13
C ALA A 22 -0.88 -3.95 -1.25
N THR A 23 -1.62 -5.02 -1.50
CA THR A 23 -2.59 -5.14 -2.59
C THR A 23 -3.88 -5.76 -2.09
N THR A 24 -4.97 -5.55 -2.83
CA THR A 24 -6.23 -6.24 -2.60
C THR A 24 -6.54 -7.22 -3.74
N SER A 25 -7.48 -8.14 -3.50
CA SER A 25 -8.01 -9.00 -4.56
C SER A 25 -8.78 -8.23 -5.64
N ALA A 26 -9.17 -6.99 -5.36
CA ALA A 26 -9.77 -6.06 -6.31
C ALA A 26 -8.70 -5.20 -7.03
N GLU A 27 -7.46 -5.68 -7.08
CA GLU A 27 -6.32 -5.08 -7.80
C GLU A 27 -5.85 -3.70 -7.30
N HIS A 28 -6.44 -3.20 -6.21
CA HIS A 28 -5.95 -1.98 -5.57
C HIS A 28 -4.51 -2.16 -5.08
N SER A 29 -3.69 -1.15 -5.34
CA SER A 29 -2.28 -1.11 -4.96
C SER A 29 -2.02 0.05 -4.01
N PHE A 30 -1.31 -0.21 -2.92
CA PHE A 30 -0.94 0.80 -1.93
C PHE A 30 0.58 0.86 -1.79
N CYS A 31 1.12 2.07 -1.91
CA CYS A 31 2.53 2.38 -1.87
C CYS A 31 2.82 3.46 -0.83
N TRP A 32 4.04 3.48 -0.30
CA TRP A 32 4.60 4.65 0.34
C TRP A 32 5.38 5.44 -0.69
N LEU A 33 5.22 6.76 -0.69
CA LEU A 33 6.15 7.65 -1.34
C LEU A 33 7.32 7.89 -0.38
N VAL A 34 8.48 7.31 -0.70
CA VAL A 34 9.67 7.37 0.14
C VAL A 34 10.28 8.76 0.05
N GLU A 35 9.93 9.60 1.02
CA GLU A 35 10.39 10.98 1.16
C GLU A 35 11.13 11.18 2.49
N GLY A 36 12.43 11.47 2.40
CA GLY A 36 13.25 11.66 3.59
C GLY A 36 13.47 10.37 4.41
N PRO A 37 14.10 10.51 5.59
CA PRO A 37 14.54 9.36 6.39
C PRO A 37 13.47 8.80 7.34
N ASP A 38 12.35 9.51 7.54
CA ASP A 38 11.32 9.15 8.52
C ASP A 38 10.17 8.39 7.84
N PRO A 39 10.05 7.06 8.03
CA PRO A 39 9.00 6.26 7.40
C PRO A 39 7.60 6.55 7.93
N ASP A 40 7.47 7.09 9.15
CA ASP A 40 6.15 7.43 9.73
C ASP A 40 5.54 8.67 9.06
N ALA A 41 6.38 9.47 8.38
CA ALA A 41 5.97 10.66 7.64
C ALA A 41 5.73 10.39 6.15
N TRP A 42 5.99 9.19 5.64
CA TRP A 42 5.81 8.88 4.22
C TRP A 42 4.32 8.85 3.85
N PRO A 43 3.87 9.66 2.86
CA PRO A 43 2.48 9.66 2.45
C PRO A 43 2.12 8.36 1.73
N VAL A 44 0.84 7.99 1.82
CA VAL A 44 0.30 6.83 1.11
C VAL A 44 -0.13 7.24 -0.29
N PHE A 45 0.29 6.46 -1.27
CA PHE A 45 -0.19 6.54 -2.64
C PHE A 45 -1.04 5.30 -2.91
N ALA A 46 -2.27 5.52 -3.34
CA ALA A 46 -3.21 4.46 -3.68
C ALA A 46 -3.56 4.51 -5.16
N ARG A 47 -3.94 3.36 -5.70
CA ARG A 47 -4.44 3.23 -7.05
C ARG A 47 -5.42 2.08 -7.11
N THR A 48 -6.57 2.30 -7.74
CA THR A 48 -7.64 1.29 -7.84
C THR A 48 -7.38 0.24 -8.91
N ASP A 49 -6.82 0.64 -10.06
CA ASP A 49 -6.52 -0.22 -11.21
C ASP A 49 -5.18 0.18 -11.85
N ALA A 50 -4.54 -0.71 -12.60
CA ALA A 50 -3.30 -0.40 -13.33
C ALA A 50 -3.40 0.83 -14.25
N ASP A 51 -4.58 1.10 -14.81
CA ASP A 51 -4.84 2.19 -15.75
C ASP A 51 -5.25 3.51 -15.08
N GLU A 52 -5.53 3.51 -13.77
CA GLU A 52 -5.92 4.71 -13.02
C GLU A 52 -4.69 5.51 -12.53
N PRO A 53 -4.80 6.83 -12.36
CA PRO A 53 -3.71 7.61 -11.80
C PRO A 53 -3.46 7.23 -10.34
N TRP A 54 -2.22 7.43 -9.89
CA TRP A 54 -1.93 7.35 -8.46
C TRP A 54 -2.52 8.54 -7.73
N GLU A 55 -3.21 8.28 -6.63
CA GLU A 55 -3.77 9.28 -5.75
C GLU A 55 -2.96 9.36 -4.45
N GLY A 56 -2.47 10.56 -4.14
CA GLY A 56 -1.83 10.83 -2.86
C GLY A 56 -2.88 11.04 -1.78
N LEU A 57 -2.74 10.33 -0.67
CA LEU A 57 -3.61 10.44 0.48
C LEU A 57 -2.87 11.14 1.60
N ASP A 58 -3.50 12.17 2.16
CA ASP A 58 -2.96 12.90 3.29
C ASP A 58 -2.94 12.01 4.54
N GLY A 59 -1.85 12.11 5.30
CA GLY A 59 -1.68 11.41 6.57
C GLY A 59 -0.75 10.21 6.50
N SER A 60 -0.57 9.57 7.66
CA SER A 60 0.31 8.41 7.80
C SER A 60 -0.36 7.14 7.25
N SER A 61 0.45 6.11 7.01
CA SER A 61 -0.05 4.77 6.69
C SER A 61 -1.00 4.19 7.74
N THR A 62 -0.77 4.50 9.01
CA THR A 62 -1.64 4.08 10.11
C THR A 62 -2.99 4.78 10.05
N GLU A 63 -3.00 6.09 9.75
CA GLU A 63 -4.24 6.84 9.59
C GLU A 63 -5.06 6.35 8.39
N PHE A 64 -4.38 6.03 7.28
CA PHE A 64 -5.00 5.41 6.11
C PHE A 64 -5.65 4.07 6.47
N ILE A 65 -4.92 3.16 7.11
CA ILE A 65 -5.45 1.84 7.50
C ILE A 65 -6.61 2.00 8.49
N HIS A 66 -6.49 2.93 9.45
CA HIS A 66 -7.56 3.20 10.40
C HIS A 66 -8.83 3.64 9.67
N ARG A 67 -8.77 4.66 8.80
CA ARG A 67 -9.93 5.12 8.03
C ARG A 67 -10.50 4.04 7.12
N MET A 68 -9.64 3.27 6.45
CA MET A 68 -10.04 2.11 5.65
C MET A 68 -10.89 1.12 6.47
N LEU A 69 -10.55 0.89 7.74
CA LEU A 69 -11.25 -0.03 8.63
C LEU A 69 -12.41 0.59 9.42
N THR A 70 -12.53 1.91 9.52
CA THR A 70 -13.53 2.54 10.41
C THR A 70 -14.49 3.50 9.73
N ASP A 71 -14.13 4.04 8.57
CA ASP A 71 -14.91 5.04 7.85
C ASP A 71 -15.61 4.42 6.64
N PRO A 72 -16.95 4.24 6.66
CA PRO A 72 -17.72 3.71 5.54
C PRO A 72 -17.69 4.57 4.27
N LEU A 73 -17.32 5.85 4.38
CA LEU A 73 -17.30 6.78 3.25
C LEU A 73 -15.90 6.90 2.61
N HIS A 74 -14.91 6.21 3.17
CA HIS A 74 -13.56 6.21 2.62
C HIS A 74 -13.53 5.53 1.24
N PRO A 75 -12.80 6.05 0.23
CA PRO A 75 -12.80 5.47 -1.12
C PRO A 75 -12.36 4.00 -1.19
N TYR A 76 -11.58 3.56 -0.19
CA TYR A 76 -11.09 2.19 -0.05
C TYR A 76 -11.73 1.45 1.13
N SER A 77 -12.93 1.86 1.57
CA SER A 77 -13.53 1.37 2.81
C SER A 77 -13.73 -0.15 2.84
N LEU A 78 -13.32 -0.76 3.96
CA LEU A 78 -13.76 -2.10 4.37
C LEU A 78 -14.94 -2.02 5.35
N ALA A 79 -15.11 -0.89 6.03
CA ALA A 79 -16.20 -0.66 6.97
C ALA A 79 -17.59 -0.62 6.30
N GLU A 80 -17.66 -0.25 5.01
CA GLU A 80 -18.88 -0.37 4.21
C GLU A 80 -19.36 -1.83 4.10
N TYR A 81 -18.43 -2.78 4.02
CA TYR A 81 -18.73 -4.19 3.74
C TYR A 81 -18.77 -5.07 4.99
N PHE A 82 -18.06 -4.67 6.06
CA PHE A 82 -17.90 -5.48 7.26
C PHE A 82 -18.31 -4.71 8.53
N ALA A 83 -19.36 -5.21 9.19
CA ALA A 83 -19.82 -4.67 10.48
C ALA A 83 -18.84 -4.92 11.63
N SER A 84 -17.87 -5.83 11.47
CA SER A 84 -16.83 -6.13 12.45
C SER A 84 -15.58 -6.61 11.73
N HIS A 85 -14.41 -6.10 12.14
CA HIS A 85 -13.14 -6.42 11.53
C HIS A 85 -12.47 -7.57 12.28
N TRP A 86 -12.00 -8.57 11.55
CA TRP A 86 -11.22 -9.67 12.08
C TRP A 86 -9.85 -9.73 11.41
N PHE A 87 -8.88 -10.28 12.12
CA PHE A 87 -7.54 -10.52 11.61
C PHE A 87 -7.17 -11.97 11.88
N THR A 88 -6.63 -12.64 10.86
CA THR A 88 -6.09 -14.00 10.99
C THR A 88 -4.58 -13.92 10.85
N SER A 89 -3.85 -14.38 11.85
CA SER A 89 -2.39 -14.38 11.78
C SER A 89 -1.88 -15.35 10.72
N TYR A 90 -0.68 -15.09 10.19
CA TYR A 90 -0.02 -16.01 9.27
C TYR A 90 0.09 -17.43 9.85
N ARG A 91 0.31 -17.54 11.16
CA ARG A 91 0.40 -18.82 11.86
C ARG A 91 -0.92 -19.59 11.77
N GLU A 92 -2.04 -18.93 12.04
CA GLU A 92 -3.37 -19.54 11.97
C GLU A 92 -3.72 -19.95 10.54
N VAL A 93 -3.43 -19.11 9.54
CA VAL A 93 -3.62 -19.45 8.12
C VAL A 93 -2.80 -20.69 7.76
N ARG A 94 -1.53 -20.77 8.17
CA ARG A 94 -0.65 -21.91 7.87
C ARG A 94 -1.13 -23.19 8.54
N GLN A 95 -1.55 -23.11 9.79
CA GLN A 95 -2.13 -24.24 10.51
C GLN A 95 -3.41 -24.74 9.85
N ALA A 96 -4.31 -23.83 9.45
CA ALA A 96 -5.53 -24.18 8.74
C ALA A 96 -5.25 -24.83 7.38
N GLN A 97 -4.26 -24.31 6.63
CA GLN A 97 -3.82 -24.91 5.37
C GLN A 97 -3.23 -26.31 5.55
N GLU A 98 -2.45 -26.53 6.61
CA GLU A 98 -1.88 -27.84 6.92
C GLU A 98 -2.96 -28.84 7.34
N ALA A 99 -3.89 -28.43 8.21
CA ALA A 99 -5.02 -29.26 8.60
C ALA A 99 -5.90 -29.64 7.39
N PHE A 100 -6.24 -28.66 6.54
CA PHE A 100 -7.00 -28.91 5.31
C PHE A 100 -6.25 -29.85 4.36
N ARG A 101 -4.94 -29.66 4.18
CA ARG A 101 -4.11 -30.56 3.36
C ARG A 101 -4.12 -31.97 3.94
N ASP A 102 -3.94 -32.13 5.25
CA ASP A 102 -3.83 -33.45 5.85
C ASP A 102 -5.20 -34.18 5.87
N GLU A 103 -6.31 -33.44 5.92
CA GLU A 103 -7.68 -33.97 5.79
C GLU A 103 -8.00 -34.47 4.37
N TYR A 104 -7.65 -33.70 3.33
CA TYR A 104 -8.03 -34.01 1.94
C TYR A 104 -6.91 -34.68 1.10
N HIS A 105 -5.65 -34.59 1.55
CA HIS A 105 -4.46 -35.17 0.92
C HIS A 105 -3.49 -35.73 1.98
N PRO A 106 -3.89 -36.80 2.71
CA PRO A 106 -3.05 -37.39 3.74
C PRO A 106 -1.74 -37.88 3.13
N ARG A 107 -0.62 -37.59 3.81
CA ARG A 107 0.69 -38.11 3.41
C ARG A 107 0.70 -39.64 3.57
N PRO A 108 1.39 -40.38 2.67
CA PRO A 108 1.53 -41.82 2.80
C PRO A 108 2.31 -42.23 4.06
#